data_AF-A0A936U0F1-F1
#
_entry.id   AF-A0A936U0F1-F1
#
_cell.length_a   1.000
_cell.length_b   1.000
_cell.length_c   1.000
_cell.angle_alpha   90.00
_cell.angle_beta   90.00
_cell.angle_gamma   90.00
#
_symmetry.space_group_name_H-M   'P 1'
#
loop_
_entity.id
_entity.type
_entity.pdbx_description
1 polymer ?
#
loop_
_entity_poly.entity_id
_entity_poly.type
_entity_poly.pdbx_seq_one_letter_code
_entity_poly.pdbx_strand_id
1 'polypeptide(L)'
;MIKISILTLTLLLTSKLIFAQADSIRTLEYYFQIVDSLELVEMKKAGVITDKDSVADQYFDKTNQGLNEKGFMKYAEIKGDIYLKYYRDYLFLQSINFKDDIYVLYFSVAGFDDVEFQIVKWEKQDWHKSDKLSKDIVDKPNQKFQKVAFNYDEGPKNLENVKMFVKNDYLVMERSKLYHSLYDLRTNELLINSSSPMHESNANDLETMNIWIKDNIHSKIEQKINASR
;
A
#
# COMPACT_ATOMS: atom_id res chain seq x y z
N MET A 1 22.13 24.81 -46.91
CA MET A 1 22.60 24.60 -45.52
C MET A 1 21.49 24.85 -44.47
N ILE A 2 20.20 24.61 -44.76
CA ILE A 2 19.08 24.91 -43.83
C ILE A 2 18.33 23.65 -43.35
N LYS A 3 18.57 22.48 -43.98
CA LYS A 3 17.84 21.23 -43.65
C LYS A 3 18.32 20.50 -42.40
N ILE A 4 19.54 20.75 -41.92
CA ILE A 4 20.10 20.05 -40.75
C ILE A 4 19.61 20.66 -39.44
N SER A 5 19.31 21.97 -39.42
CA SER A 5 18.88 22.70 -38.23
C SER A 5 17.44 22.39 -37.80
N ILE A 6 16.57 21.97 -38.73
CA ILE A 6 15.19 21.60 -38.40
C ILE A 6 15.13 20.20 -37.76
N LEU A 7 15.98 19.27 -38.19
CA LEU A 7 16.01 17.90 -37.68
C LEU A 7 16.51 17.80 -36.23
N THR A 8 17.41 18.71 -35.83
CA THR A 8 17.88 18.82 -34.43
C THR A 8 16.83 19.47 -33.53
N LEU A 9 16.01 20.38 -34.05
CA LEU A 9 14.92 21.00 -33.30
C LEU A 9 13.73 20.03 -33.08
N THR A 10 13.45 19.12 -34.02
CA THR A 10 12.47 18.04 -33.81
C THR A 10 12.96 16.96 -32.84
N LEU A 11 14.26 16.65 -32.79
CA LEU A 11 14.81 15.69 -31.82
C LEU A 11 14.83 16.22 -30.37
N LEU A 12 14.90 17.54 -30.19
CA LEU A 12 14.78 18.18 -28.86
C LEU A 12 13.34 18.28 -28.37
N LEU A 13 12.35 18.18 -29.27
CA LEU A 13 10.92 18.17 -28.91
C LEU A 13 10.39 16.76 -28.61
N THR A 14 11.08 15.69 -29.02
CA THR A 14 10.67 14.31 -28.73
C THR A 14 11.21 13.77 -27.39
N SER A 15 12.10 14.48 -26.70
CA SER A 15 12.66 14.01 -25.43
C SER A 15 11.85 14.37 -24.18
N LYS A 16 10.67 15.00 -24.33
CA LYS A 16 9.66 15.09 -23.25
C LYS A 16 8.58 14.03 -23.40
N LEU A 17 8.96 12.81 -23.79
CA LEU A 17 8.16 11.66 -23.41
C LEU A 17 8.30 11.52 -21.89
N ILE A 18 7.37 12.15 -21.17
CA ILE A 18 7.24 12.09 -19.71
C ILE A 18 6.74 10.68 -19.40
N PHE A 19 7.64 9.70 -19.39
CA PHE A 19 7.34 8.39 -18.85
C PHE A 19 7.46 8.49 -17.34
N ALA A 20 6.37 8.20 -16.66
CA ALA A 20 6.43 7.99 -15.23
C ALA A 20 7.30 6.76 -14.97
N GLN A 21 8.31 6.89 -14.12
CA GLN A 21 9.21 5.79 -13.77
C GLN A 21 8.94 5.38 -12.33
N ALA A 22 8.78 4.07 -12.12
CA ALA A 22 8.81 3.49 -10.78
C ALA A 22 10.26 3.51 -10.29
N ASP A 23 10.50 4.17 -9.16
CA ASP A 23 11.83 4.41 -8.63
C ASP A 23 12.28 3.34 -7.63
N SER A 24 11.32 2.80 -6.87
CA SER A 24 11.55 1.77 -5.87
C SER A 24 10.23 1.06 -5.55
N ILE A 25 10.31 -0.23 -5.25
CA ILE A 25 9.16 -1.09 -4.94
C ILE A 25 9.53 -2.04 -3.79
N ARG A 26 8.64 -2.16 -2.82
CA ARG A 26 8.56 -3.20 -1.78
C ARG A 26 7.15 -3.78 -1.79
N THR A 27 7.03 -5.06 -1.48
CA THR A 27 5.74 -5.74 -1.39
C THR A 27 5.22 -5.74 0.05
N LEU A 28 3.93 -6.00 0.25
CA LEU A 28 3.39 -6.28 1.58
C LEU A 28 4.07 -7.51 2.21
N GLU A 29 4.29 -8.54 1.40
CA GLU A 29 4.96 -9.78 1.80
C GLU A 29 6.32 -9.53 2.46
N TYR A 30 7.12 -8.59 1.92
CA TYR A 30 8.40 -8.21 2.53
C TYR A 30 8.23 -7.77 3.99
N TYR A 31 7.19 -7.00 4.31
CA TYR A 31 6.94 -6.52 5.66
C TYR A 31 6.31 -7.58 6.55
N PHE A 32 5.40 -8.41 6.02
CA PHE A 32 4.80 -9.52 6.76
C PHE A 32 5.86 -10.53 7.21
N GLN A 33 6.81 -10.89 6.34
CA GLN A 33 7.92 -11.77 6.72
C GLN A 33 8.80 -11.21 7.83
N ILE A 34 9.00 -9.89 7.88
CA ILE A 34 9.72 -9.24 8.98
C ILE A 34 8.93 -9.39 10.28
N VAL A 35 7.62 -9.16 10.24
CA VAL A 35 6.76 -9.29 11.42
C VAL A 35 6.71 -10.74 11.92
N ASP A 36 6.54 -11.71 11.03
CA ASP A 36 6.58 -13.15 11.39
C ASP A 36 7.89 -13.53 12.08
N SER A 37 9.01 -12.99 11.56
CA SER A 37 10.34 -13.21 12.15
C SER A 37 10.45 -12.58 13.55
N LEU A 38 9.90 -11.38 13.73
CA LEU A 38 9.85 -10.70 15.03
C LEU A 38 8.97 -11.46 16.03
N GLU A 39 7.80 -11.95 15.59
CA GLU A 39 6.90 -12.77 16.42
C GLU A 39 7.61 -14.01 16.94
N LEU A 40 8.27 -14.75 16.05
CA LEU A 40 9.00 -15.97 16.43
C LEU A 40 10.12 -15.68 17.44
N VAL A 41 10.89 -14.60 17.23
CA VAL A 41 11.96 -14.20 18.15
C VAL A 41 11.42 -13.87 19.54
N GLU A 42 10.33 -13.10 19.63
CA GLU A 42 9.74 -12.73 20.92
C GLU A 42 9.03 -13.92 21.58
N MET A 43 8.39 -14.81 20.81
CA MET A 43 7.83 -16.05 21.34
C MET A 43 8.89 -16.98 21.94
N LYS A 44 10.09 -17.04 21.34
CA LYS A 44 11.23 -17.78 21.92
C LYS A 44 11.72 -17.15 23.21
N LYS A 45 11.90 -15.82 23.24
CA LYS A 45 12.30 -15.08 24.45
C LYS A 45 11.28 -15.26 25.59
N ALA A 46 10.00 -15.29 25.27
CA ALA A 46 8.93 -15.50 26.23
C ALA A 46 8.75 -16.97 26.65
N GLY A 47 9.50 -17.91 26.06
CA GLY A 47 9.39 -19.34 26.35
C GLY A 47 8.09 -19.97 25.88
N VAL A 48 7.37 -19.33 24.95
CA VAL A 48 6.19 -19.92 24.28
C VAL A 48 6.63 -20.96 23.26
N ILE A 49 7.67 -20.62 22.50
CA ILE A 49 8.36 -21.51 21.57
C ILE A 49 9.75 -21.84 22.12
N THR A 50 10.18 -23.09 21.98
CA THR A 50 11.51 -23.54 22.38
C THR A 50 12.55 -23.23 21.31
N ASP A 51 13.84 -23.37 21.64
CA ASP A 51 14.93 -23.21 20.67
C ASP A 51 14.87 -24.21 19.51
N LYS A 52 14.12 -25.30 19.65
CA LYS A 52 13.88 -26.33 18.63
C LYS A 52 12.62 -26.09 17.80
N ASP A 53 12.07 -24.87 17.85
CA ASP A 53 10.86 -24.47 17.13
C ASP A 53 9.61 -25.31 17.50
N SER A 54 9.51 -25.74 18.75
CA SER A 54 8.34 -26.46 19.28
C SER A 54 7.60 -25.61 20.32
N VAL A 55 6.29 -25.82 20.49
CA VAL A 55 5.55 -25.24 21.62
C VAL A 55 6.07 -25.81 22.94
N ALA A 56 6.30 -24.95 23.94
CA ALA A 56 6.74 -25.40 25.25
C ALA A 56 5.62 -26.18 25.99
N ASP A 57 5.97 -27.22 26.75
CA ASP A 57 5.01 -28.15 27.36
C ASP A 57 3.90 -27.48 28.17
N GLN A 58 4.23 -26.40 28.91
CA GLN A 58 3.26 -25.63 29.70
C GLN A 58 2.20 -24.88 28.87
N TYR A 59 2.48 -24.66 27.58
CA TYR A 59 1.64 -23.97 26.62
C TYR A 59 1.04 -24.90 25.56
N PHE A 60 1.37 -26.19 25.56
CA PHE A 60 0.92 -27.15 24.56
C PHE A 60 -0.44 -27.76 24.93
N ASP A 61 -1.38 -27.75 23.99
CA ASP A 61 -2.62 -28.51 24.06
C ASP A 61 -2.48 -29.85 23.31
N LYS A 62 -2.52 -30.94 24.07
CA LYS A 62 -2.42 -32.31 23.53
C LYS A 62 -3.63 -32.73 22.68
N THR A 63 -4.76 -32.06 22.84
CA THR A 63 -6.02 -32.38 22.13
C THR A 63 -6.01 -31.77 20.73
N ASN A 64 -5.69 -30.47 20.65
CA ASN A 64 -5.72 -29.71 19.41
C ASN A 64 -4.34 -29.60 18.72
N GLN A 65 -3.29 -30.15 19.33
CA GLN A 65 -1.90 -30.11 18.84
C GLN A 65 -1.39 -28.68 18.58
N GLY A 66 -1.76 -27.74 19.45
CA GLY A 66 -1.45 -26.31 19.31
C GLY A 66 -1.20 -25.61 20.64
N LEU A 67 -1.37 -24.29 20.66
CA LEU A 67 -1.34 -23.52 21.91
C LEU A 67 -2.60 -23.81 22.74
N ASN A 68 -2.42 -24.04 24.04
CA ASN A 68 -3.51 -23.95 25.00
C ASN A 68 -3.88 -22.48 25.24
N GLU A 69 -4.96 -22.23 26.01
CA GLU A 69 -5.45 -20.87 26.28
C GLU A 69 -4.36 -19.93 26.82
N LYS A 70 -3.51 -20.39 27.74
CA LYS A 70 -2.41 -19.58 28.30
C LYS A 70 -1.38 -19.23 27.23
N GLY A 71 -1.05 -20.20 26.37
CA GLY A 71 -0.12 -20.01 25.26
C GLY A 71 -0.68 -19.01 24.24
N PHE A 72 -1.97 -19.13 23.92
CA PHE A 72 -2.66 -18.21 23.01
C PHE A 72 -2.70 -16.79 23.55
N MET A 73 -3.04 -16.60 24.83
CA MET A 73 -3.04 -15.27 25.46
C MET A 73 -1.65 -14.62 25.43
N LYS A 74 -0.59 -15.41 25.68
CA LYS A 74 0.78 -14.90 25.61
C LYS A 74 1.19 -14.56 24.18
N TYR A 75 0.80 -15.38 23.21
CA TYR A 75 1.00 -15.09 21.79
C TYR A 75 0.29 -13.79 21.36
N ALA A 76 -0.98 -13.62 21.75
CA ALA A 76 -1.76 -12.44 21.42
C ALA A 76 -1.16 -11.14 22.00
N GLU A 77 -0.63 -11.19 23.23
CA GLU A 77 0.10 -10.09 23.85
C GLU A 77 1.35 -9.72 23.03
N ILE A 78 2.17 -10.71 22.68
CA ILE A 78 3.39 -10.52 21.88
C ILE A 78 3.06 -9.93 20.50
N LYS A 79 2.06 -10.50 19.83
CA LYS A 79 1.59 -10.04 18.53
C LYS A 79 1.12 -8.59 18.59
N GLY A 80 0.27 -8.27 19.56
CA GLY A 80 -0.23 -6.91 19.76
C GLY A 80 0.89 -5.90 19.95
N ASP A 81 1.88 -6.23 20.78
CA ASP A 81 3.06 -5.39 21.02
C ASP A 81 3.88 -5.14 19.76
N ILE A 82 4.10 -6.18 18.95
CA ILE A 82 4.86 -6.09 17.70
C ILE A 82 4.09 -5.24 16.70
N TYR A 83 2.80 -5.50 16.50
CA TYR A 83 1.97 -4.78 15.55
C TYR A 83 1.88 -3.29 15.90
N LEU A 84 1.62 -2.96 17.17
CA LEU A 84 1.56 -1.58 17.66
C LEU A 84 2.87 -0.81 17.43
N LYS A 85 4.02 -1.48 17.58
CA LYS A 85 5.33 -0.85 17.39
C LYS A 85 5.72 -0.75 15.91
N TYR A 86 5.50 -1.83 15.16
CA TYR A 86 5.99 -1.95 13.79
C TYR A 86 5.14 -1.17 12.79
N TYR A 87 3.81 -1.23 12.93
CA TYR A 87 2.83 -0.54 12.10
C TYR A 87 2.31 0.76 12.71
N ARG A 88 3.05 1.34 13.66
CA ARG A 88 2.73 2.67 14.22
C ARG A 88 2.62 3.74 13.14
N ASP A 89 3.57 3.71 12.21
CA ASP A 89 3.69 4.64 11.09
C ASP A 89 3.36 3.92 9.78
N TYR A 90 3.01 4.68 8.75
CA TYR A 90 2.91 4.15 7.40
C TYR A 90 4.29 3.70 6.88
N LEU A 91 4.34 2.56 6.20
CA LEU A 91 5.54 1.94 5.65
C LEU A 91 5.53 2.04 4.13
N PHE A 92 6.69 2.36 3.55
CA PHE A 92 6.85 2.59 2.11
C PHE A 92 6.58 1.32 1.28
N LEU A 93 5.78 1.44 0.22
CA LEU A 93 5.61 0.38 -0.80
C LEU A 93 6.21 0.77 -2.14
N GLN A 94 5.88 1.94 -2.65
CA GLN A 94 6.29 2.31 -4.00
C GLN A 94 6.36 3.81 -4.17
N SER A 95 7.28 4.27 -5.02
CA SER A 95 7.27 5.65 -5.53
C SER A 95 7.24 5.72 -7.05
N ILE A 96 6.59 6.76 -7.57
CA ILE A 96 6.54 7.09 -8.99
C ILE A 96 6.91 8.55 -9.18
N ASN A 97 7.93 8.80 -10.02
CA ASN A 97 8.27 10.13 -10.48
C ASN A 97 7.35 10.55 -11.62
N PHE A 98 6.82 11.78 -11.55
CA PHE A 98 6.09 12.37 -12.66
C PHE A 98 6.30 13.89 -12.69
N LYS A 99 6.90 14.40 -13.77
CA LYS A 99 7.31 15.82 -13.89
C LYS A 99 8.18 16.26 -12.70
N ASP A 100 7.76 17.27 -11.96
CA ASP A 100 8.49 17.82 -10.81
C ASP A 100 8.02 17.24 -9.47
N ASP A 101 7.04 16.32 -9.52
CA ASP A 101 6.43 15.67 -8.37
C ASP A 101 6.89 14.22 -8.22
N ILE A 102 6.75 13.71 -6.99
CA ILE A 102 6.81 12.30 -6.69
C ILE A 102 5.58 11.85 -5.91
N TYR A 103 5.02 10.73 -6.35
CA TYR A 103 3.87 10.08 -5.72
C TYR A 103 4.37 8.85 -4.97
N VAL A 104 3.99 8.73 -3.71
CA VAL A 104 4.47 7.67 -2.83
C VAL A 104 3.28 6.94 -2.22
N LEU A 105 3.25 5.63 -2.43
CA LEU A 105 2.31 4.71 -1.80
C LEU A 105 2.94 4.18 -0.52
N TYR A 106 2.25 4.39 0.59
CA TYR A 106 2.53 3.75 1.84
C TYR A 106 1.36 2.87 2.28
N PHE A 107 1.62 1.96 3.22
CA PHE A 107 0.59 1.17 3.87
C PHE A 107 0.83 1.06 5.38
N SER A 108 -0.19 0.65 6.12
CA SER A 108 -0.07 0.26 7.51
C SER A 108 -1.08 -0.81 7.84
N VAL A 109 -0.82 -1.60 8.87
CA VAL A 109 -1.85 -2.37 9.56
C VAL A 109 -2.38 -1.53 10.74
N ALA A 110 -3.70 -1.45 10.90
CA ALA A 110 -4.36 -0.88 12.06
C ALA A 110 -5.01 -2.02 12.86
N GLY A 111 -4.97 -1.93 14.19
CA GLY A 111 -5.38 -3.04 15.04
C GLY A 111 -4.53 -4.29 14.79
N PHE A 112 -5.18 -5.40 14.43
CA PHE A 112 -4.51 -6.69 14.16
C PHE A 112 -4.51 -7.10 12.70
N ASP A 113 -5.42 -6.57 11.89
CA ASP A 113 -5.61 -7.07 10.54
C ASP A 113 -6.12 -6.04 9.54
N ASP A 114 -6.70 -4.91 9.98
CA ASP A 114 -7.16 -3.85 9.09
C ASP A 114 -5.99 -3.24 8.34
N VAL A 115 -6.12 -3.05 7.03
CA VAL A 115 -5.02 -2.51 6.20
C VAL A 115 -5.41 -1.17 5.60
N GLU A 116 -4.56 -0.19 5.81
CA GLU A 116 -4.67 1.16 5.27
C GLU A 116 -3.62 1.36 4.18
N PHE A 117 -4.01 2.05 3.11
CA PHE A 117 -3.13 2.50 2.05
C PHE A 117 -3.28 4.01 1.87
N GLN A 118 -2.14 4.70 1.81
CA GLN A 118 -2.11 6.15 1.68
C GLN A 118 -1.17 6.54 0.53
N ILE A 119 -1.71 7.25 -0.45
CA ILE A 119 -0.92 7.90 -1.50
C ILE A 119 -0.69 9.35 -1.10
N VAL A 120 0.55 9.80 -1.14
CA VAL A 120 0.92 11.20 -0.95
C VAL A 120 1.75 11.71 -2.12
N LYS A 121 1.65 13.02 -2.38
CA LYS A 121 2.44 13.74 -3.38
C LYS A 121 3.43 14.67 -2.69
N TRP A 122 4.67 14.64 -3.13
CA TRP A 122 5.73 15.56 -2.71
C TRP A 122 6.28 16.29 -3.93
N GLU A 123 6.77 17.51 -3.74
CA GLU A 123 7.74 18.06 -4.67
C GLU A 123 9.03 17.23 -4.58
N LYS A 124 9.67 16.93 -5.72
CA LYS A 124 10.86 16.07 -5.75
C LYS A 124 11.99 16.53 -4.82
N GLN A 125 12.16 17.84 -4.69
CA GLN A 125 13.18 18.46 -3.85
C GLN A 125 12.95 18.27 -2.34
N ASP A 126 11.70 18.08 -1.92
CA ASP A 126 11.32 17.89 -0.52
C ASP A 126 11.23 16.42 -0.10
N TRP A 127 11.20 15.48 -1.05
CA TRP A 127 11.15 14.07 -0.72
C TRP A 127 12.53 13.47 -0.47
N HIS A 128 12.80 13.10 0.78
CA HIS A 128 14.08 12.54 1.21
C HIS A 128 14.10 11.01 1.29
N LYS A 129 13.32 10.32 0.44
CA LYS A 129 13.26 8.84 0.38
C LYS A 129 12.98 8.18 1.75
N SER A 130 12.01 8.71 2.49
CA SER A 130 11.65 8.16 3.79
C SER A 130 10.96 6.81 3.63
N ASP A 131 11.48 5.79 4.32
CA ASP A 131 10.85 4.46 4.39
C ASP A 131 9.58 4.44 5.25
N LYS A 132 9.37 5.48 6.06
CA LYS A 132 8.22 5.63 6.95
C LYS A 132 7.59 7.00 6.83
N LEU A 133 6.28 7.07 7.01
CA LEU A 133 5.51 8.30 7.09
C LEU A 133 4.65 8.26 8.36
N SER A 134 4.86 9.20 9.28
CA SER A 134 4.15 9.15 10.55
C SER A 134 2.66 9.40 10.37
N LYS A 135 1.82 8.51 10.92
CA LYS A 135 0.35 8.68 10.86
C LYS A 135 -0.09 10.00 11.52
N ASP A 136 0.61 10.40 12.58
CA ASP A 136 0.32 11.63 13.34
C ASP A 136 0.48 12.92 12.53
N ILE A 137 1.17 12.89 11.39
CA ILE A 137 1.39 14.07 10.54
C ILE A 137 0.54 14.07 9.27
N VAL A 138 0.01 12.92 8.86
CA VAL A 138 -0.75 12.80 7.60
C VAL A 138 -2.00 13.68 7.61
N ASP A 139 -2.70 13.76 8.74
CA ASP A 139 -3.94 14.53 8.86
C ASP A 139 -3.74 15.96 9.40
N LYS A 140 -2.48 16.37 9.64
CA LYS A 140 -2.18 17.72 10.13
C LYS A 140 -2.11 18.73 8.96
N PRO A 141 -2.48 19.99 9.17
CA PRO A 141 -2.27 21.04 8.16
C PRO A 141 -0.78 21.34 7.93
N ASN A 142 -0.46 22.06 6.85
CA ASN A 142 0.88 22.59 6.53
C ASN A 142 1.97 21.53 6.35
N GLN A 143 1.61 20.35 5.83
CA GLN A 143 2.60 19.35 5.48
C GLN A 143 3.36 19.74 4.21
N LYS A 144 4.60 19.27 4.10
CA LYS A 144 5.42 19.35 2.88
C LYS A 144 4.92 18.43 1.75
N PHE A 145 3.82 17.72 1.98
CA PHE A 145 3.21 16.79 1.05
C PHE A 145 1.69 16.99 1.02
N GLN A 146 1.07 16.51 -0.05
CA GLN A 146 -0.38 16.53 -0.24
C GLN A 146 -0.92 15.10 -0.18
N LYS A 147 -2.06 14.90 0.50
CA LYS A 147 -2.79 13.63 0.43
C LYS A 147 -3.42 13.50 -0.96
N VAL A 148 -3.27 12.33 -1.57
CA VAL A 148 -3.78 12.05 -2.92
C VAL A 148 -4.97 11.10 -2.86
N ALA A 149 -4.81 9.94 -2.22
CA ALA A 149 -5.86 8.95 -2.07
C ALA A 149 -5.64 8.15 -0.78
N PHE A 150 -6.73 7.65 -0.22
CA PHE A 150 -6.73 6.78 0.96
C PHE A 150 -7.71 5.62 0.74
N ASN A 151 -7.28 4.40 1.04
CA ASN A 151 -8.09 3.18 0.97
C ASN A 151 -7.89 2.33 2.24
N TYR A 152 -8.95 1.71 2.72
CA TYR A 152 -8.99 0.99 3.99
C TYR A 152 -9.85 -0.28 3.90
N ASP A 153 -9.28 -1.41 4.29
CA ASP A 153 -9.93 -2.72 4.28
C ASP A 153 -9.92 -3.35 5.69
N GLU A 154 -11.09 -3.54 6.30
CA GLU A 154 -11.25 -4.27 7.59
C GLU A 154 -11.50 -5.77 7.41
N GLY A 155 -12.42 -6.12 6.51
CA GLY A 155 -12.89 -7.49 6.31
C GLY A 155 -12.07 -8.24 5.25
N PRO A 156 -12.68 -8.93 4.26
CA PRO A 156 -11.95 -9.50 3.14
C PRO A 156 -11.04 -8.46 2.47
N LYS A 157 -9.76 -8.78 2.23
CA LYS A 157 -8.73 -7.80 1.84
C LYS A 157 -8.12 -8.11 0.48
N ASN A 158 -7.88 -7.07 -0.31
CA ASN A 158 -7.08 -7.19 -1.55
C ASN A 158 -5.62 -6.82 -1.25
N LEU A 159 -4.81 -7.80 -0.85
CA LEU A 159 -3.41 -7.58 -0.45
C LEU A 159 -2.38 -8.02 -1.51
N GLU A 160 -2.83 -8.65 -2.60
CA GLU A 160 -1.91 -9.09 -3.64
C GLU A 160 -1.57 -7.96 -4.61
N ASN A 161 -0.34 -7.93 -5.13
CA ASN A 161 0.06 -7.03 -6.22
C ASN A 161 -0.31 -5.55 -6.01
N VAL A 162 -0.26 -5.06 -4.78
CA VAL A 162 -0.52 -3.65 -4.46
C VAL A 162 0.54 -2.79 -5.13
N LYS A 163 0.11 -1.89 -5.99
CA LYS A 163 1.00 -0.98 -6.73
C LYS A 163 0.26 0.25 -7.22
N MET A 164 1.03 1.24 -7.63
CA MET A 164 0.60 2.35 -8.46
C MET A 164 1.22 2.25 -9.85
N PHE A 165 0.59 2.88 -10.83
CA PHE A 165 1.19 3.15 -12.14
C PHE A 165 0.58 4.41 -12.75
N VAL A 166 1.22 4.93 -13.80
CA VAL A 166 0.69 6.06 -14.58
C VAL A 166 0.30 5.60 -15.97
N LYS A 167 -0.88 6.02 -16.42
CA LYS A 167 -1.37 5.80 -17.78
C LYS A 167 -2.19 6.99 -18.23
N ASN A 168 -1.89 7.56 -19.41
CA ASN A 168 -2.57 8.72 -19.97
C ASN A 168 -2.71 9.89 -18.97
N ASP A 169 -1.61 10.26 -18.30
CA ASP A 169 -1.57 11.28 -17.25
C ASP A 169 -2.54 11.04 -16.08
N TYR A 170 -2.90 9.78 -15.83
CA TYR A 170 -3.59 9.38 -14.61
C TYR A 170 -2.68 8.54 -13.74
N LEU A 171 -2.67 8.80 -12.44
CA LEU A 171 -2.12 7.90 -11.44
C LEU A 171 -3.22 6.95 -10.98
N VAL A 172 -2.95 5.65 -11.09
CA VAL A 172 -3.88 4.57 -10.76
C VAL A 172 -3.30 3.73 -9.64
N MET A 173 -4.11 3.40 -8.65
CA MET A 173 -3.78 2.37 -7.66
C MET A 173 -4.47 1.06 -8.00
N GLU A 174 -3.71 -0.03 -7.97
CA GLU A 174 -4.15 -1.39 -8.22
C GLU A 174 -3.86 -2.27 -7.01
N ARG A 175 -4.82 -3.13 -6.65
CA ARG A 175 -4.66 -4.21 -5.66
C ARG A 175 -5.45 -5.42 -6.14
N SER A 176 -4.85 -6.60 -6.04
CA SER A 176 -5.39 -7.87 -6.52
C SER A 176 -5.93 -7.79 -7.96
N LYS A 177 -5.22 -7.06 -8.83
CA LYS A 177 -5.60 -6.81 -10.25
C LYS A 177 -6.89 -6.00 -10.44
N LEU A 178 -7.43 -5.40 -9.39
CA LEU A 178 -8.54 -4.46 -9.43
C LEU A 178 -8.02 -3.04 -9.20
N TYR A 179 -8.68 -2.05 -9.79
CA TYR A 179 -8.31 -0.64 -9.60
C TYR A 179 -9.12 -0.06 -8.46
N HIS A 180 -8.47 0.74 -7.60
CA HIS A 180 -9.05 1.25 -6.35
C HIS A 180 -9.10 2.77 -6.30
N SER A 181 -8.19 3.45 -7.00
CA SER A 181 -8.19 4.91 -7.09
C SER A 181 -7.66 5.41 -8.44
N LEU A 182 -8.15 6.57 -8.85
CA LEU A 182 -7.78 7.29 -10.06
C LEU A 182 -7.60 8.77 -9.75
N TYR A 183 -6.38 9.25 -9.91
CA TYR A 183 -6.01 10.65 -9.72
C TYR A 183 -5.55 11.25 -11.05
N ASP A 184 -6.09 12.41 -11.39
CA ASP A 184 -5.73 13.16 -12.60
C ASP A 184 -4.50 14.01 -12.37
N LEU A 185 -3.38 13.65 -13.02
CA LEU A 185 -2.11 14.34 -12.88
C LEU A 185 -2.08 15.70 -13.59
N ARG A 186 -3.08 16.03 -14.42
CA ARG A 186 -3.18 17.32 -15.10
C ARG A 186 -3.93 18.34 -14.27
N THR A 187 -5.05 17.94 -13.68
CA THR A 187 -5.89 18.83 -12.86
C THR A 187 -5.55 18.78 -11.37
N ASN A 188 -4.72 17.80 -10.96
CA ASN A 188 -4.43 17.50 -9.56
C ASN A 188 -5.67 17.10 -8.75
N GLU A 189 -6.61 16.38 -9.37
CA GLU A 189 -7.87 15.99 -8.75
C GLU A 189 -8.01 14.48 -8.57
N LEU A 190 -8.51 14.06 -7.42
CA LEU A 190 -8.93 12.68 -7.18
C LEU A 190 -10.30 12.46 -7.82
N LEU A 191 -10.35 11.67 -8.89
CA LEU A 191 -11.57 11.49 -9.67
C LEU A 191 -12.40 10.31 -9.19
N ILE A 192 -11.74 9.21 -8.81
CA ILE A 192 -12.40 7.98 -8.33
C ILE A 192 -11.58 7.46 -7.16
N ASN A 193 -12.25 7.18 -6.05
CA ASN A 193 -11.67 6.55 -4.88
C ASN A 193 -12.76 5.85 -4.09
N SER A 194 -12.49 4.64 -3.62
CA SER A 194 -13.33 3.98 -2.61
C SER A 194 -12.53 3.89 -1.32
N SER A 195 -12.98 4.65 -0.33
CA SER A 195 -12.26 4.72 0.94
C SER A 195 -12.33 3.40 1.69
N SER A 196 -13.46 2.68 1.60
CA SER A 196 -13.58 1.34 2.15
C SER A 196 -14.56 0.50 1.32
N PRO A 197 -14.06 -0.31 0.36
CA PRO A 197 -14.92 -1.10 -0.51
C PRO A 197 -15.86 -2.04 0.23
N MET A 198 -15.41 -2.61 1.35
CA MET A 198 -16.23 -3.49 2.20
C MET A 198 -17.49 -2.75 2.72
N HIS A 199 -17.31 -1.57 3.31
CA HIS A 199 -18.42 -0.78 3.84
C HIS A 199 -19.31 -0.21 2.74
N GLU A 200 -18.72 0.24 1.64
CA GLU A 200 -19.46 0.83 0.52
C GLU A 200 -20.28 -0.23 -0.23
N SER A 201 -19.83 -1.48 -0.25
CA SER A 201 -20.54 -2.60 -0.88
C SER A 201 -21.53 -3.33 0.04
N ASN A 202 -21.38 -3.21 1.37
CA ASN A 202 -22.02 -4.09 2.36
C ASN A 202 -21.79 -5.58 2.07
N ALA A 203 -20.63 -5.94 1.50
CA ALA A 203 -20.27 -7.33 1.27
C ALA A 203 -20.03 -8.06 2.60
N ASN A 204 -20.10 -9.38 2.59
CA ASN A 204 -19.71 -10.23 3.72
C ASN A 204 -18.48 -11.11 3.41
N ASP A 205 -18.03 -11.09 2.15
CA ASP A 205 -16.96 -11.93 1.62
C ASP A 205 -16.21 -11.24 0.47
N LEU A 206 -15.03 -11.78 0.14
CA LEU A 206 -14.11 -11.22 -0.85
C LEU A 206 -14.69 -11.25 -2.27
N GLU A 207 -15.49 -12.26 -2.61
CA GLU A 207 -16.06 -12.42 -3.94
C GLU A 207 -17.08 -11.33 -4.23
N THR A 208 -18.03 -11.15 -3.31
CA THR A 208 -19.07 -10.12 -3.39
C THR A 208 -18.46 -8.72 -3.42
N MET A 209 -17.44 -8.47 -2.58
CA MET A 209 -16.71 -7.20 -2.57
C MET A 209 -16.01 -6.95 -3.92
N ASN A 210 -15.33 -7.97 -4.48
CA ASN A 210 -14.62 -7.85 -5.75
C ASN A 210 -15.55 -7.59 -6.94
N ILE A 211 -16.73 -8.23 -6.97
CA ILE A 211 -17.78 -7.94 -7.98
C ILE A 211 -18.18 -6.48 -7.88
N TRP A 212 -18.46 -6.00 -6.67
CA TRP A 212 -18.83 -4.60 -6.46
C TRP A 212 -17.73 -3.63 -6.89
N ILE A 213 -16.46 -3.89 -6.54
CA ILE A 213 -15.31 -3.08 -6.97
C ILE A 213 -15.25 -3.05 -8.51
N LYS A 214 -15.46 -4.20 -9.16
CA LYS A 214 -15.41 -4.32 -10.61
C LYS A 214 -16.43 -3.41 -11.30
N ASP A 215 -17.66 -3.43 -10.81
CA ASP A 215 -18.79 -2.72 -11.40
C ASP A 215 -18.78 -1.22 -11.07
N ASN A 216 -18.31 -0.86 -9.88
CA ASN A 216 -18.43 0.51 -9.38
C ASN A 216 -17.16 1.35 -9.53
N ILE A 217 -15.99 0.72 -9.62
CA ILE A 217 -14.69 1.39 -9.59
C ILE A 217 -13.85 0.98 -10.79
N HIS A 218 -13.45 -0.29 -10.85
CA HIS A 218 -12.42 -0.76 -11.79
C HIS A 218 -12.81 -0.50 -13.24
N SER A 219 -14.03 -0.86 -13.66
CA SER A 219 -14.48 -0.67 -15.05
C SER A 219 -14.52 0.82 -15.44
N LYS A 220 -14.90 1.71 -14.50
CA LYS A 220 -14.91 3.17 -14.74
C LYS A 220 -13.50 3.73 -14.90
N ILE A 221 -12.56 3.25 -14.07
CA ILE A 221 -11.15 3.60 -14.17
C ILE A 221 -10.60 3.09 -15.51
N GLU A 222 -10.83 1.82 -15.84
CA GLU A 222 -10.35 1.19 -17.08
C GLU A 222 -10.79 1.98 -18.33
N GLN A 223 -12.07 2.38 -18.39
CA GLN A 223 -12.59 3.21 -19.48
C GLN A 223 -11.84 4.55 -19.58
N LYS A 224 -11.60 5.24 -18.46
CA LYS A 224 -10.91 6.54 -18.44
C LYS A 224 -9.45 6.45 -18.87
N ILE A 225 -8.73 5.43 -18.42
CA ILE A 225 -7.28 5.29 -18.69
C ILE A 225 -6.98 4.69 -20.07
N ASN A 226 -7.99 4.10 -20.73
CA ASN A 226 -7.87 3.57 -22.10
C ASN A 226 -8.46 4.51 -23.15
N ALA A 227 -9.28 5.48 -22.76
CA ALA A 227 -9.71 6.54 -23.66
C ALA A 227 -8.50 7.40 -24.08
N SER A 228 -8.44 7.75 -25.37
CA SER A 228 -7.51 8.74 -25.89
C SER A 228 -7.69 10.04 -25.13
N ARG A 229 -6.57 10.62 -24.68
CA ARG A 229 -6.54 11.88 -23.93
C ARG A 229 -5.88 12.99 -24.71
#